data_AF-A0A523QF62-F1
#
_entry.id   AF-A0A523QF62-F1
#
_cell.length_a   1.000
_cell.length_b   1.000
_cell.length_c   1.000
_cell.angle_alpha   90.00
_cell.angle_beta   90.00
_cell.angle_gamma   90.00
#
_symmetry.space_group_name_H-M   'P 1'
#
loop_
_entity.id
_entity.type
_entity.pdbx_description
1 polymer ?
#
loop_
_entity_poly.entity_id
_entity_poly.type
_entity_poly.pdbx_seq_one_letter_code
_entity_poly.pdbx_strand_id
1 'polypeptide(L)' 'VDLGRALAEAAKAVGGNGGGHDVSAAARIPRERMDEFIVKIDQMLSGGSK' A
#
# COMPACT_ATOMS: atom_id res chain seq x y z
N VAL A 1 7.01 -10.63 -5.16
CA VAL A 1 6.49 -9.29 -4.82
C VAL A 1 5.60 -9.50 -3.61
N ASP A 2 5.95 -8.96 -2.46
CA ASP A 2 5.18 -9.15 -1.22
C ASP A 2 4.12 -8.04 -1.14
N LEU A 3 2.97 -8.30 -1.76
CA LEU A 3 1.89 -7.32 -1.90
C LEU A 3 1.33 -6.91 -0.53
N GLY A 4 1.27 -7.86 0.41
CA GLY A 4 0.84 -7.62 1.79
C GLY A 4 1.72 -6.60 2.50
N ARG A 5 3.04 -6.73 2.36
CA ARG A 5 3.98 -5.80 2.97
C ARG A 5 3.93 -4.40 2.36
N ALA A 6 3.88 -4.30 1.03
CA ALA A 6 3.74 -3.02 0.34
C ALA A 6 2.43 -2.29 0.72
N LEU A 7 1.30 -3.01 0.77
CA LEU A 7 0.03 -2.44 1.23
C LEU A 7 0.08 -1.97 2.67
N ALA A 8 0.72 -2.73 3.57
CA ALA A 8 0.85 -2.37 4.97
C ALA A 8 1.64 -1.07 5.16
N GLU A 9 2.78 -0.92 4.46
CA GLU A 9 3.60 0.28 4.55
C GLU A 9 2.92 1.51 3.93
N ALA A 10 2.28 1.35 2.77
CA ALA A 10 1.53 2.42 2.13
C ALA A 10 0.35 2.89 3.00
N ALA A 11 -0.40 1.95 3.59
CA ALA A 11 -1.54 2.26 4.45
C ALA A 11 -1.08 2.99 5.72
N LYS A 12 0.00 2.53 6.35
CA LYS A 12 0.56 3.13 7.57
C LYS A 12 1.05 4.56 7.32
N ALA A 13 1.62 4.85 6.15
CA ALA A 13 2.07 6.19 5.78
C ALA A 13 0.93 7.23 5.74
N VAL A 14 -0.30 6.80 5.41
CA VAL A 14 -1.49 7.68 5.36
C VAL A 14 -2.36 7.62 6.61
N GLY A 15 -1.86 7.03 7.71
CA GLY A 15 -2.61 6.89 8.97
C GLY A 15 -3.65 5.76 8.94
N GLY A 16 -3.54 4.84 7.98
CA GLY A 16 -4.34 3.63 7.89
C GLY A 16 -3.62 2.41 8.46
N ASN A 17 -4.23 1.25 8.25
CA ASN A 17 -3.64 -0.05 8.55
C ASN A 17 -3.96 -1.03 7.42
N GLY A 18 -3.02 -1.91 7.09
CA GLY A 18 -3.18 -2.87 6.00
C GLY A 18 -2.30 -4.10 6.20
N GLY A 19 -2.52 -5.09 5.36
CA GLY A 19 -1.77 -6.35 5.38
C GLY A 19 -2.40 -7.39 4.47
N GLY A 20 -1.75 -8.54 4.39
CA GLY A 20 -2.16 -9.62 3.51
C GLY A 20 -1.03 -10.60 3.25
N HIS A 21 -1.28 -11.53 2.35
CA HIS A 21 -0.29 -12.46 1.79
C HIS A 21 0.21 -11.95 0.44
N ASP A 22 1.19 -12.66 -0.12
CA ASP A 22 1.86 -12.32 -1.39
C ASP A 22 0.90 -12.12 -2.58
N VAL A 23 -0.29 -12.73 -2.53
CA VAL A 23 -1.30 -12.73 -3.61
C VAL A 23 -2.56 -11.92 -3.26
N SER A 24 -2.86 -11.70 -1.97
CA SER A 24 -4.08 -11.03 -1.53
C SER A 24 -3.82 -10.13 -0.32
N ALA A 25 -4.17 -8.86 -0.45
CA ALA A 25 -3.97 -7.87 0.60
C ALA A 25 -5.11 -6.86 0.64
N ALA A 26 -5.32 -6.27 1.82
CA ALA A 26 -6.31 -5.24 2.05
C ALA A 26 -5.75 -4.14 2.96
N ALA A 27 -6.25 -2.92 2.79
CA ALA A 27 -5.91 -1.77 3.62
C ALA A 27 -7.17 -0.97 3.96
N ARG A 28 -7.19 -0.43 5.17
CA ARG A 28 -8.16 0.56 5.62
C ARG A 28 -7.43 1.89 5.79
N ILE A 29 -7.88 2.91 5.08
CA ILE A 29 -7.26 4.24 5.07
C ILE A 29 -8.33 5.34 5.25
N PRO A 30 -7.95 6.53 5.73
CA PRO A 30 -8.81 7.70 5.68
C PRO A 30 -9.21 8.03 4.25
N ARG A 31 -10.50 8.25 4.00
CA ARG A 31 -11.02 8.53 2.64
C ARG A 31 -10.39 9.76 2.00
N GLU A 32 -10.09 10.78 2.80
CA GLU A 32 -9.46 12.03 2.36
C GLU A 32 -8.01 11.85 1.87
N ARG A 33 -7.38 10.71 2.18
CA ARG A 33 -5.99 10.39 1.80
C ARG A 33 -5.89 9.28 0.74
N MET A 34 -6.97 9.01 0.01
CA MET A 34 -6.99 7.97 -1.03
C MET A 34 -5.93 8.24 -2.12
N ASP A 35 -5.82 9.47 -2.60
CA ASP A 35 -4.86 9.82 -3.65
C ASP A 35 -3.41 9.65 -3.19
N GLU A 36 -3.10 10.08 -1.96
CA GLU A 36 -1.77 9.90 -1.34
C GLU A 36 -1.42 8.42 -1.21
N PHE A 37 -2.38 7.58 -0.83
CA PHE A 37 -2.21 6.13 -0.74
C PHE A 37 -1.91 5.50 -2.09
N ILE A 38 -2.64 5.87 -3.15
CA ILE A 38 -2.43 5.34 -4.51
C ILE A 38 -1.02 5.67 -5.01
N VAL A 39 -0.55 6.91 -4.82
CA VAL A 39 0.81 7.31 -5.21
C VAL A 39 1.87 6.54 -4.43
N LYS A 40 1.70 6.39 -3.11
CA LYS A 40 2.62 5.64 -2.25
C LYS A 40 2.74 4.18 -2.70
N ILE A 41 1.62 3.52 -2.97
CA ILE A 41 1.64 2.11 -3.33
C ILE A 41 2.17 1.89 -4.75
N ASP A 42 1.87 2.80 -5.68
CA ASP A 42 2.46 2.80 -7.01
C ASP A 42 3.98 2.93 -6.95
N GLN A 43 4.52 3.85 -6.14
CA GLN A 43 5.97 3.97 -5.93
C GLN A 43 6.60 2.69 -5.37
N MET A 44 5.93 2.02 -4.43
CA MET A 44 6.42 0.78 -3.82
C MET A 44 6.40 -0.41 -4.79
N LEU A 45 5.42 -0.48 -5.70
CA LEU A 45 5.29 -1.56 -6.69
C LEU A 45 6.13 -1.30 -7.94
N SER A 46 6.18 -0.05 -8.41
CA SER A 46 6.93 0.37 -9.59
C SER A 46 8.44 0.43 -9.36
N GLY A 47 8.90 0.44 -8.10
CA GLY A 47 10.32 0.30 -7.73
C GLY A 47 10.95 -1.07 -8.06
N GLY A 48 10.17 -2.03 -8.57
CA GLY A 48 10.63 -3.36 -9.00
C GLY A 48 10.87 -3.53 -10.50
N SER A 49 10.91 -2.45 -11.28
CA SER A 49 11.22 -2.51 -12.72
C SER A 49 12.26 -1.47 -13.12
N LYS A 50 13.50 -1.75 -12.74
CA LYS A 50 14.65 -1.64 -13.65
C LYS A 50 15.81 -2.49 -13.18
#